data_AF-A0A960CTP8-F1
#
_entry.id   AF-A0A960CTP8-F1
#
_cell.length_a   1.000
_cell.length_b   1.000
_cell.length_c   1.000
_cell.angle_alpha   90.00
_cell.angle_beta   90.00
_cell.angle_gamma   90.00
#
_symmetry.space_group_name_H-M   'P 1'
#
loop_
_entity.id
_entity.type
_entity.pdbx_description
1 polymer ?
#
loop_
_entity_poly.entity_id
_entity_poly.type
_entity_poly.pdbx_seq_one_letter_code
_entity_poly.pdbx_strand_id
1 'polypeptide(L)'
;MGVRRLASGKGRVLALAVSVALSAAVIYVQSTEHPTHVQAQAAAPAPPTMAPPAAAPQPVPASQADLLAASAPVAAQDYQLALPRGIAPEQGLQVKTIWVARAISTLYPQITTIGGYRQDPLKWHPNGLAIDVMIPDYHSQEGIELGNEIAGLALANAKRWGVLHVIWRQGFYPGIGAPSWTADYGNETANHYDHVHIATDGGGYPTGKETYYLGSMSSGS
;
A
#
# COMPACT_ATOMS: atom_id res chain seq x y z
N MET A 1 -8.70 76.77 -13.49
CA MET A 1 -9.28 76.84 -12.12
C MET A 1 -9.32 75.39 -11.60
N GLY A 2 -8.53 74.89 -10.66
CA GLY A 2 -7.70 75.52 -9.65
C GLY A 2 -8.29 75.34 -8.27
N VAL A 3 -8.23 74.14 -7.67
CA VAL A 3 -8.13 73.97 -6.21
C VAL A 3 -7.23 72.75 -5.91
N ARG A 4 -6.03 73.04 -5.40
CA ARG A 4 -5.20 72.15 -4.57
C ARG A 4 -5.64 72.31 -3.12
N ARG A 5 -5.48 71.25 -2.30
CA ARG A 5 -4.94 71.18 -0.92
C ARG A 5 -5.39 69.85 -0.30
N LEU A 6 -4.69 69.18 0.62
CA LEU A 6 -3.28 69.01 0.99
C LEU A 6 -3.29 67.79 1.93
N ALA A 7 -2.20 67.04 1.93
CA ALA A 7 -2.02 65.78 2.65
C ALA A 7 -1.88 65.93 4.18
N SER A 8 -2.20 64.84 4.89
CA SER A 8 -1.73 64.43 6.21
C SER A 8 -1.91 62.91 6.25
N GLY A 9 -0.95 62.01 6.50
CA GLY A 9 0.37 62.13 7.09
C GLY A 9 0.50 61.05 8.18
N LYS A 10 1.37 60.04 7.95
CA LYS A 10 1.82 58.96 8.87
C LYS A 10 0.83 57.77 8.98
N GLY A 11 1.22 56.51 8.88
CA GLY A 11 2.50 55.89 9.19
C GLY A 11 2.88 54.71 8.28
N ARG A 12 4.16 54.37 8.40
CA ARG A 12 5.00 53.57 7.52
C ARG A 12 4.76 52.06 7.62
N VAL A 13 5.01 51.41 6.48
CA VAL A 13 5.51 50.04 6.30
C VAL A 13 6.70 49.74 7.24
N LEU A 14 6.73 48.57 7.90
CA LEU A 14 7.90 47.67 7.94
C LEU A 14 7.56 46.32 8.59
N ALA A 15 8.24 45.28 8.09
CA ALA A 15 8.12 43.86 8.40
C ALA A 15 9.05 43.40 9.56
N LEU A 16 8.94 42.09 9.88
CA LEU A 16 9.84 41.20 10.67
C LEU A 16 9.71 41.31 12.21
N ALA A 17 9.75 40.25 13.05
CA ALA A 17 10.09 38.84 12.91
C ALA A 17 9.60 38.00 14.13
N VAL A 18 9.37 36.70 13.89
CA VAL A 18 9.62 35.50 14.73
C VAL A 18 9.08 35.42 16.16
N SER A 19 8.30 34.36 16.46
CA SER A 19 8.54 33.46 17.61
C SER A 19 7.74 32.15 17.47
N VAL A 20 8.48 31.04 17.42
CA VAL A 20 8.03 29.65 17.57
C VAL A 20 7.82 29.39 19.07
N ALA A 21 6.68 28.80 19.44
CA ALA A 21 6.57 28.04 20.69
C ALA A 21 5.47 26.98 20.55
N LEU A 22 5.91 25.72 20.49
CA LEU A 22 5.10 24.52 20.71
C LEU A 22 4.55 24.54 22.14
N SER A 23 3.29 24.13 22.32
CA SER A 23 2.82 23.56 23.59
C SER A 23 1.68 22.58 23.33
N ALA A 24 2.01 21.30 23.44
CA ALA A 24 1.08 20.20 23.67
C ALA A 24 0.59 20.28 25.12
N ALA A 25 -0.72 20.26 25.32
CA ALA A 25 -1.31 20.08 26.65
C ALA A 25 -2.71 19.51 26.51
N VAL A 26 -2.86 18.19 26.68
CA VAL A 26 -3.97 17.58 27.44
C VAL A 26 -3.50 16.18 27.81
N ILE A 27 -3.00 15.95 29.03
CA ILE A 27 -3.33 14.77 29.87
C ILE A 27 -3.08 15.17 31.33
N TYR A 28 -4.20 15.40 32.03
CA TYR A 28 -4.49 14.93 33.38
C TYR A 28 -3.58 15.36 34.55
N VAL A 29 -4.11 16.20 35.43
CA VAL A 29 -4.20 16.04 36.90
C VAL A 29 -4.72 17.37 37.47
N GLN A 30 -5.96 17.37 37.98
CA GLN A 30 -6.42 18.40 38.91
C GLN A 30 -6.55 17.75 40.28
N SER A 31 -5.72 18.19 41.21
CA SER A 31 -5.84 17.93 42.64
C SER A 31 -6.09 19.28 43.32
N THR A 32 -7.20 19.41 44.03
CA THR A 32 -7.34 20.31 45.18
C THR A 32 -8.28 19.65 46.20
N GLU A 33 -7.78 19.57 47.43
CA GLU A 33 -8.28 18.82 48.59
C GLU A 33 -9.44 19.51 49.33
N HIS A 34 -10.10 18.78 50.25
CA HIS A 34 -10.27 19.20 51.65
C HIS A 34 -10.65 18.00 52.58
N PRO A 35 -10.36 18.06 53.90
CA PRO A 35 -10.10 16.90 54.76
C PRO A 35 -11.21 16.58 55.78
N THR A 36 -11.25 15.34 56.27
CA THR A 36 -11.67 14.97 57.65
C THR A 36 -11.06 13.64 58.06
N HIS A 37 -10.42 13.63 59.22
CA HIS A 37 -9.73 12.50 59.85
C HIS A 37 -10.72 11.49 60.45
N VAL A 38 -10.54 10.19 60.19
CA VAL A 38 -10.86 9.09 61.12
C VAL A 38 -9.74 8.04 61.09
N GLN A 39 -9.38 7.58 62.28
CA GLN A 39 -8.30 6.72 62.78
C GLN A 39 -7.79 5.56 61.90
N ALA A 40 -6.47 5.34 62.00
CA ALA A 40 -5.70 4.24 61.44
C ALA A 40 -5.80 2.91 62.22
N GLN A 41 -5.77 1.80 61.48
CA GLN A 41 -5.18 0.53 61.90
C GLN A 41 -4.29 0.01 60.77
N ALA A 42 -2.97 -0.03 61.03
CA ALA A 42 -1.95 -0.49 60.11
C ALA A 42 -1.70 -1.99 60.29
N ALA A 43 -1.84 -2.77 59.22
CA ALA A 43 -1.27 -4.11 59.09
C ALA A 43 -0.17 -4.05 58.02
N ALA A 44 1.07 -4.32 58.43
CA ALA A 44 2.23 -4.34 57.55
C ALA A 44 2.26 -5.62 56.69
N PRO A 45 2.53 -5.55 55.38
CA PRO A 45 2.83 -6.74 54.59
C PRO A 45 4.34 -7.07 54.65
N ALA A 46 4.63 -8.37 54.77
CA ALA A 46 5.96 -8.97 54.75
C ALA A 46 6.67 -8.78 53.38
N PRO A 47 8.01 -8.84 53.33
CA PRO A 47 8.75 -8.68 52.07
C PRO A 47 8.52 -9.86 51.12
N PRO A 48 8.51 -9.65 49.79
CA PRO A 48 8.39 -10.74 48.83
C PRO A 48 9.68 -11.56 48.75
N THR A 49 9.54 -12.87 48.89
CA THR A 49 10.57 -13.89 48.62
C THR A 49 10.86 -13.93 47.11
N MET A 50 12.12 -13.74 46.71
CA MET A 50 12.54 -13.88 45.31
C MET A 50 12.45 -15.34 44.84
N ALA A 51 11.83 -15.56 43.68
CA ALA A 51 11.92 -16.81 42.94
C ALA A 51 13.34 -17.00 42.35
N PRO A 52 13.84 -18.25 42.18
CA PRO A 52 15.14 -18.48 41.56
C PRO A 52 15.13 -18.07 40.07
N PRO A 53 16.25 -17.56 39.53
CA PRO A 53 16.30 -17.12 38.14
C PRO A 53 16.17 -18.31 37.19
N ALA A 54 15.33 -18.14 36.15
CA ALA A 54 15.28 -19.04 35.01
C ALA A 54 16.65 -19.09 34.33
N ALA A 55 17.14 -20.30 34.06
CA ALA A 55 18.41 -20.50 33.36
C ALA A 55 18.36 -19.85 31.97
N ALA A 56 19.38 -19.05 31.64
CA ALA A 56 19.53 -18.46 30.33
C ALA A 56 19.72 -19.56 29.25
N PRO A 57 19.16 -19.38 28.04
CA PRO A 57 19.40 -20.30 26.93
C PRO A 57 20.90 -20.40 26.66
N GLN A 58 21.44 -21.62 26.77
CA GLN A 58 22.84 -21.90 26.48
C GLN A 58 23.09 -21.69 24.98
N PRO A 59 24.16 -20.98 24.58
CA PRO A 59 24.53 -20.89 23.17
C PRO A 59 24.93 -22.28 22.68
N VAL A 60 24.27 -22.74 21.61
CA VAL A 60 24.68 -23.96 20.92
C VAL A 60 26.11 -23.77 20.36
N PRO A 61 27.01 -24.75 20.52
CA PRO A 61 28.33 -24.69 19.90
C PRO A 61 28.19 -24.50 18.39
N ALA A 62 29.04 -23.65 17.80
CA ALA A 62 29.03 -23.39 16.35
C ALA A 62 29.08 -24.69 15.52
N SER A 63 29.82 -25.70 15.98
CA SER A 63 29.88 -27.02 15.37
C SER A 63 28.55 -27.76 15.34
N GLN A 64 27.71 -27.60 16.36
CA GLN A 64 26.38 -28.19 16.39
C GLN A 64 25.41 -27.42 15.48
N ALA A 65 25.54 -26.09 15.42
CA ALA A 65 24.79 -25.27 14.47
C ALA A 65 25.17 -25.60 13.01
N ASP A 66 26.46 -25.79 12.73
CA ASP A 66 26.97 -26.16 11.41
C ASP A 66 26.52 -27.57 11.00
N LEU A 67 26.50 -28.54 11.92
CA LEU A 67 26.01 -29.90 11.67
C LEU A 67 24.48 -29.93 11.45
N LEU A 68 23.72 -29.11 12.19
CA LEU A 68 22.28 -28.95 11.93
C LEU A 68 22.00 -28.24 10.60
N ALA A 69 22.79 -27.23 10.23
CA ALA A 69 22.69 -26.54 8.95
C ALA A 69 23.08 -27.45 7.76
N ALA A 70 24.09 -28.31 7.94
CA ALA A 70 24.50 -29.30 6.94
C ALA A 70 23.51 -30.47 6.80
N SER A 71 22.68 -30.71 7.82
CA SER A 71 21.63 -31.74 7.82
C SER A 71 20.25 -31.20 7.45
N ALA A 72 20.12 -29.87 7.28
CA ALA A 72 18.90 -29.27 6.80
C ALA A 72 18.68 -29.71 5.35
N PRO A 73 17.48 -30.18 4.98
CA PRO A 73 17.22 -30.55 3.59
C PRO A 73 17.49 -29.34 2.69
N VAL A 74 18.43 -29.48 1.75
CA VAL A 74 18.63 -28.52 0.63
C VAL A 74 17.52 -28.73 -0.39
N ALA A 75 16.29 -28.66 0.08
CA ALA A 75 15.10 -28.63 -0.73
C ALA A 75 14.30 -27.44 -0.22
N ALA A 76 14.78 -26.24 -0.54
CA ALA A 76 13.83 -25.24 -0.98
C ALA A 76 13.17 -25.88 -2.21
N GLN A 77 12.07 -26.60 -1.98
CA GLN A 77 11.17 -26.93 -3.07
C GLN A 77 10.86 -25.57 -3.68
N ASP A 78 11.26 -25.38 -4.94
CA ASP A 78 10.91 -24.19 -5.71
C ASP A 78 9.38 -24.21 -5.85
N TYR A 79 8.68 -23.72 -4.84
CA TYR A 79 7.24 -23.54 -4.84
C TYR A 79 6.94 -22.38 -5.78
N GLN A 80 7.07 -22.62 -7.07
CA GLN A 80 6.58 -21.72 -8.10
C GLN A 80 5.06 -21.92 -8.16
N LEU A 81 4.33 -21.01 -7.52
CA LEU A 81 2.87 -20.96 -7.64
C LEU A 81 2.52 -20.68 -9.10
N ALA A 82 2.04 -21.70 -9.80
CA ALA A 82 1.58 -21.57 -11.18
C ALA A 82 0.36 -20.65 -11.26
N LEU A 83 0.32 -19.83 -12.29
CA LEU A 83 -0.77 -18.90 -12.57
C LEU A 83 -1.56 -19.41 -13.78
N PRO A 84 -2.64 -20.19 -13.56
CA PRO A 84 -3.49 -20.65 -14.64
C PRO A 84 -4.21 -19.47 -15.31
N ARG A 85 -4.87 -19.74 -16.44
CA ARG A 85 -5.73 -18.76 -17.10
C ARG A 85 -6.79 -18.25 -16.11
N GLY A 86 -6.87 -16.93 -15.98
CA GLY A 86 -7.80 -16.26 -15.09
C GLY A 86 -9.11 -15.87 -15.77
N ILE A 87 -9.85 -14.98 -15.10
CA ILE A 87 -11.15 -14.47 -15.58
C ILE A 87 -11.03 -13.36 -16.63
N ALA A 88 -9.85 -12.73 -16.77
CA ALA A 88 -9.65 -11.65 -17.72
C ALA A 88 -9.70 -12.18 -19.18
N PRO A 89 -10.33 -11.45 -20.11
CA PRO A 89 -10.24 -11.76 -21.53
C PRO A 89 -8.81 -11.47 -22.03
N GLU A 90 -7.99 -12.50 -22.15
CA GLU A 90 -6.58 -12.38 -22.56
C GLU A 90 -6.38 -12.02 -24.03
N GLN A 91 -7.43 -12.10 -24.85
CA GLN A 91 -7.34 -11.75 -26.27
C GLN A 91 -6.96 -10.28 -26.43
N GLY A 92 -5.84 -10.03 -27.13
CA GLY A 92 -5.32 -8.68 -27.35
C GLY A 92 -4.51 -8.12 -26.18
N LEU A 93 -4.35 -8.86 -25.07
CA LEU A 93 -3.43 -8.48 -23.99
C LEU A 93 -1.99 -8.91 -24.31
N GLN A 94 -1.04 -8.16 -23.76
CA GLN A 94 0.38 -8.51 -23.81
C GLN A 94 0.80 -9.35 -22.60
N VAL A 95 1.93 -10.05 -22.73
CA VAL A 95 2.36 -11.11 -21.79
C VAL A 95 2.42 -10.64 -20.33
N LYS A 96 2.95 -9.46 -20.03
CA LYS A 96 3.00 -8.95 -18.65
C LYS A 96 1.65 -8.48 -18.14
N THR A 97 0.81 -7.94 -19.02
CA THR A 97 -0.59 -7.63 -18.68
C THR A 97 -1.37 -8.90 -18.33
N ILE A 98 -1.17 -9.98 -19.09
CA ILE A 98 -1.73 -11.32 -18.79
C ILE A 98 -1.18 -11.84 -17.46
N TRP A 99 0.12 -11.66 -17.22
CA TRP A 99 0.76 -12.10 -15.99
C TRP A 99 0.11 -11.45 -14.75
N VAL A 100 -0.08 -10.13 -14.76
CA VAL A 100 -0.78 -9.41 -13.68
C VAL A 100 -2.21 -9.92 -13.53
N ALA A 101 -2.95 -10.04 -14.64
CA ALA A 101 -4.36 -10.47 -14.61
C ALA A 101 -4.53 -11.87 -13.99
N ARG A 102 -3.64 -12.82 -14.34
CA ARG A 102 -3.64 -14.17 -13.78
C ARG A 102 -3.22 -14.19 -12.32
N ALA A 103 -2.24 -13.38 -11.92
CA ALA A 103 -1.85 -13.25 -10.51
C ALA A 103 -3.03 -12.77 -9.67
N ILE A 104 -3.75 -11.74 -10.13
CA ILE A 104 -4.93 -11.21 -9.44
C ILE A 104 -6.05 -12.24 -9.39
N SER A 105 -6.35 -12.90 -10.52
CA SER A 105 -7.37 -13.97 -10.56
C SER A 105 -7.07 -15.12 -9.61
N THR A 106 -5.78 -15.43 -9.39
CA THR A 106 -5.34 -16.53 -8.50
C THR A 106 -5.39 -16.13 -7.03
N LEU A 107 -5.00 -14.89 -6.70
CA LEU A 107 -4.86 -14.42 -5.32
C LEU A 107 -6.17 -13.83 -4.75
N TYR A 108 -7.04 -13.31 -5.61
CA TYR A 108 -8.29 -12.66 -5.23
C TYR A 108 -9.49 -13.30 -5.96
N PRO A 109 -9.89 -14.53 -5.59
CA PRO A 109 -10.99 -15.25 -6.25
C PRO A 109 -12.36 -14.54 -6.12
N GLN A 110 -12.49 -13.58 -5.21
CA GLN A 110 -13.68 -12.72 -5.09
C GLN A 110 -13.81 -11.70 -6.23
N ILE A 111 -12.72 -11.42 -6.98
CA ILE A 111 -12.80 -10.62 -8.19
C ILE A 111 -13.40 -11.49 -9.30
N THR A 112 -14.58 -11.09 -9.78
CA THR A 112 -15.33 -11.84 -10.79
C THR A 112 -15.29 -11.20 -12.17
N THR A 113 -14.83 -9.95 -12.28
CA THR A 113 -14.72 -9.22 -13.55
C THR A 113 -13.39 -8.48 -13.65
N ILE A 114 -12.67 -8.71 -14.76
CA ILE A 114 -11.50 -7.94 -15.14
C ILE A 114 -11.70 -7.48 -16.59
N GLY A 115 -11.71 -6.17 -16.80
CA GLY A 115 -11.64 -5.55 -18.12
C GLY A 115 -10.22 -5.59 -18.69
N GLY A 116 -10.08 -5.46 -20.00
CA GLY A 116 -8.78 -5.55 -20.67
C GLY A 116 -8.75 -4.82 -22.00
N TYR A 117 -8.28 -5.49 -23.04
CA TYR A 117 -8.19 -4.94 -24.39
C TYR A 117 -9.55 -4.42 -24.91
N ARG A 118 -9.56 -3.17 -25.36
CA ARG A 118 -10.68 -2.50 -26.02
C ARG A 118 -10.18 -1.21 -26.71
N GLN A 119 -11.00 -0.65 -27.58
CA GLN A 119 -10.74 0.68 -28.17
C GLN A 119 -11.04 1.75 -27.12
N ASP A 120 -10.05 2.60 -26.85
CA ASP A 120 -10.09 3.70 -25.88
C ASP A 120 -9.28 4.89 -26.46
N PRO A 121 -9.49 6.12 -25.96
CA PRO A 121 -8.73 7.30 -26.40
C PRO A 121 -7.24 7.24 -26.06
N LEU A 122 -6.87 6.54 -24.98
CA LEU A 122 -5.49 6.38 -24.54
C LEU A 122 -4.93 5.05 -24.99
N LYS A 123 -3.62 5.00 -25.24
CA LYS A 123 -2.93 3.83 -25.82
C LYS A 123 -2.96 2.54 -24.99
N TRP A 124 -3.34 2.59 -23.71
CA TRP A 124 -3.11 1.48 -22.78
C TRP A 124 -3.99 0.25 -23.08
N HIS A 125 -5.31 0.39 -23.04
CA HIS A 125 -6.22 -0.70 -23.41
C HIS A 125 -6.11 -1.11 -24.89
N PRO A 126 -6.03 -0.20 -25.88
CA PRO A 126 -5.96 -0.55 -27.30
C PRO A 126 -4.70 -1.34 -27.67
N ASN A 127 -3.62 -1.19 -26.91
CA ASN A 127 -2.38 -1.93 -27.16
C ASN A 127 -2.21 -3.16 -26.25
N GLY A 128 -3.22 -3.53 -25.46
CA GLY A 128 -3.15 -4.68 -24.56
C GLY A 128 -2.25 -4.47 -23.34
N LEU A 129 -2.02 -3.22 -22.96
CA LEU A 129 -1.09 -2.84 -21.90
C LEU A 129 -1.76 -2.66 -20.54
N ALA A 130 -3.10 -2.65 -20.46
CA ALA A 130 -3.80 -2.42 -19.21
C ALA A 130 -4.98 -3.35 -18.97
N ILE A 131 -5.30 -3.50 -17.68
CA ILE A 131 -6.49 -4.16 -17.16
C ILE A 131 -7.20 -3.25 -16.17
N ASP A 132 -8.52 -3.42 -16.08
CA ASP A 132 -9.37 -2.79 -15.08
C ASP A 132 -9.94 -3.88 -14.17
N VAL A 133 -9.50 -3.92 -12.93
CA VAL A 133 -9.91 -4.94 -11.96
C VAL A 133 -11.13 -4.41 -11.22
N MET A 134 -12.31 -4.95 -11.52
CA MET A 134 -13.56 -4.46 -10.96
C MET A 134 -13.67 -4.85 -9.49
N ILE A 135 -13.91 -3.87 -8.63
CA ILE A 135 -13.99 -4.08 -7.18
C ILE A 135 -15.45 -4.29 -6.77
N PRO A 136 -15.81 -5.45 -6.19
CA PRO A 136 -17.15 -5.65 -5.66
C PRO A 136 -17.41 -4.71 -4.48
N ASP A 137 -18.64 -4.21 -4.38
CA ASP A 137 -19.08 -3.34 -3.29
C ASP A 137 -18.11 -2.17 -3.02
N TYR A 138 -17.59 -1.51 -4.06
CA TYR A 138 -16.51 -0.50 -4.00
C TYR A 138 -16.79 0.77 -3.17
N HIS A 139 -17.99 0.90 -2.61
CA HIS A 139 -18.34 1.92 -1.60
C HIS A 139 -18.17 1.44 -0.16
N SER A 140 -18.17 0.14 0.07
CA SER A 140 -17.97 -0.44 1.40
C SER A 140 -16.52 -0.30 1.84
N GLN A 141 -16.31 -0.42 3.15
CA GLN A 141 -14.97 -0.41 3.71
C GLN A 141 -14.17 -1.60 3.16
N GLU A 142 -14.80 -2.77 3.07
CA GLU A 142 -14.21 -4.01 2.58
C GLU A 142 -13.82 -3.91 1.11
N GLY A 143 -14.66 -3.30 0.26
CA GLY A 143 -14.35 -3.05 -1.15
C GLY A 143 -13.18 -2.08 -1.32
N ILE A 144 -13.15 -1.01 -0.52
CA ILE A 144 -12.03 -0.06 -0.52
C ILE A 144 -10.72 -0.73 -0.09
N GLU A 145 -10.75 -1.54 0.98
CA GLU A 145 -9.60 -2.31 1.45
C GLU A 145 -9.12 -3.31 0.40
N LEU A 146 -10.03 -4.04 -0.24
CA LEU A 146 -9.71 -4.96 -1.33
C LEU A 146 -9.03 -4.23 -2.51
N GLY A 147 -9.57 -3.09 -2.93
CA GLY A 147 -8.95 -2.27 -3.97
C GLY A 147 -7.56 -1.77 -3.58
N ASN A 148 -7.37 -1.38 -2.30
CA ASN A 148 -6.06 -0.98 -1.77
C ASN A 148 -5.06 -2.13 -1.78
N GLU A 149 -5.48 -3.34 -1.40
CA GLU A 149 -4.63 -4.54 -1.44
C GLU A 149 -4.18 -4.88 -2.86
N ILE A 150 -5.10 -4.85 -3.83
CA ILE A 150 -4.80 -5.15 -5.23
C ILE A 150 -3.85 -4.09 -5.82
N ALA A 151 -4.13 -2.81 -5.57
CA ALA A 151 -3.24 -1.72 -5.99
C ALA A 151 -1.85 -1.85 -5.37
N GLY A 152 -1.78 -2.14 -4.05
CA GLY A 152 -0.55 -2.36 -3.32
C GLY A 152 0.25 -3.56 -3.83
N LEU A 153 -0.42 -4.67 -4.14
CA LEU A 153 0.22 -5.86 -4.71
C LEU A 153 0.86 -5.55 -6.06
N ALA A 154 0.14 -4.86 -6.95
CA ALA A 154 0.64 -4.48 -8.27
C ALA A 154 1.87 -3.57 -8.15
N LEU A 155 1.83 -2.57 -7.26
CA LEU A 155 2.94 -1.66 -7.01
C LEU A 155 4.14 -2.36 -6.36
N ALA A 156 3.92 -3.24 -5.37
CA ALA A 156 4.99 -4.01 -4.72
C ALA A 156 5.74 -4.93 -5.71
N ASN A 157 5.07 -5.34 -6.79
CA ASN A 157 5.65 -6.15 -7.85
C ASN A 157 5.96 -5.35 -9.12
N ALA A 158 5.97 -4.02 -9.08
CA ALA A 158 5.99 -3.19 -10.29
C ALA A 158 7.17 -3.51 -11.21
N LYS A 159 8.38 -3.67 -10.65
CA LYS A 159 9.56 -4.07 -11.43
C LYS A 159 9.43 -5.48 -12.02
N ARG A 160 8.88 -6.44 -11.26
CA ARG A 160 8.76 -7.84 -11.67
C ARG A 160 7.74 -8.00 -12.80
N TRP A 161 6.58 -7.39 -12.63
CA TRP A 161 5.47 -7.50 -13.56
C TRP A 161 5.45 -6.39 -14.62
N GLY A 162 6.43 -5.49 -14.61
CA GLY A 162 6.50 -4.37 -15.54
C GLY A 162 5.36 -3.36 -15.39
N VAL A 163 4.80 -3.20 -14.19
CA VAL A 163 3.74 -2.21 -13.93
C VAL A 163 4.33 -0.81 -14.07
N LEU A 164 3.74 -0.02 -14.97
CA LEU A 164 4.11 1.36 -15.22
C LEU A 164 3.36 2.32 -14.30
N HIS A 165 2.08 2.05 -14.06
CA HIS A 165 1.29 2.78 -13.08
C HIS A 165 0.03 2.01 -12.68
N VAL A 166 -0.51 2.41 -11.54
CA VAL A 166 -1.81 2.01 -11.01
C VAL A 166 -2.65 3.26 -10.79
N ILE A 167 -3.95 3.20 -11.10
CA ILE A 167 -4.91 4.25 -10.73
C ILE A 167 -6.01 3.63 -9.88
N TRP A 168 -6.24 4.22 -8.71
CA TRP A 168 -7.28 3.79 -7.78
C TRP A 168 -7.81 4.99 -7.01
N ARG A 169 -9.13 5.23 -7.13
CA ARG A 169 -9.87 6.32 -6.48
C ARG A 169 -9.18 7.68 -6.64
N GLN A 170 -8.92 8.07 -7.91
CA GLN A 170 -8.15 9.26 -8.33
C GLN A 170 -6.68 9.31 -7.89
N GLY A 171 -6.19 8.37 -7.09
CA GLY A 171 -4.76 8.23 -6.83
C GLY A 171 -4.06 7.69 -8.07
N PHE A 172 -3.11 8.45 -8.60
CA PHE A 172 -2.20 8.00 -9.65
C PHE A 172 -0.87 7.58 -9.03
N TYR A 173 -0.54 6.31 -9.14
CA TYR A 173 0.65 5.70 -8.54
C TYR A 173 1.58 5.21 -9.65
N PRO A 174 2.67 5.92 -9.97
CA PRO A 174 3.70 5.39 -10.84
C PRO A 174 4.29 4.11 -10.23
N GLY A 175 4.62 3.11 -11.07
CA GLY A 175 5.33 1.91 -10.60
C GLY A 175 6.70 2.23 -10.00
N ILE A 176 7.32 3.34 -10.44
CA ILE A 176 8.50 3.95 -9.83
C ILE A 176 8.27 5.46 -9.77
N GLY A 177 8.24 6.04 -8.58
CA GLY A 177 8.11 7.49 -8.38
C GLY A 177 7.16 7.85 -7.26
N ALA A 178 6.92 9.15 -7.09
CA ALA A 178 5.98 9.67 -6.11
C ALA A 178 4.54 9.64 -6.66
N PRO A 179 3.53 9.35 -5.82
CA PRO A 179 2.13 9.40 -6.23
C PRO A 179 1.65 10.83 -6.46
N SER A 180 0.55 10.96 -7.20
CA SER A 180 -0.16 12.21 -7.43
C SER A 180 -1.68 11.96 -7.49
N TRP A 181 -2.47 13.03 -7.55
CA TRP A 181 -3.92 12.95 -7.70
C TRP A 181 -4.32 13.32 -9.12
N THR A 182 -5.26 12.58 -9.71
CA THR A 182 -5.91 12.96 -10.96
C THR A 182 -6.96 14.06 -10.71
N ALA A 183 -7.40 14.72 -11.78
CA ALA A 183 -8.59 15.55 -11.71
C ALA A 183 -9.85 14.70 -11.43
N ASP A 184 -10.95 15.39 -11.13
CA ASP A 184 -12.29 14.81 -11.18
C ASP A 184 -12.82 14.86 -12.62
N TYR A 185 -13.14 13.68 -13.16
CA TYR A 185 -13.64 13.48 -14.51
C TYR A 185 -15.17 13.31 -14.56
N GLY A 186 -15.86 13.57 -13.46
CA GLY A 186 -17.32 13.74 -13.39
C GLY A 186 -18.13 12.47 -13.18
N ASN A 187 -17.51 11.30 -13.06
CA ASN A 187 -18.19 10.07 -12.64
C ASN A 187 -17.20 9.08 -12.00
N GLU A 188 -17.74 8.13 -11.24
CA GLU A 188 -16.96 7.18 -10.45
C GLU A 188 -16.07 6.27 -11.28
N THR A 189 -16.56 5.76 -12.40
CA THR A 189 -15.77 4.93 -13.32
C THR A 189 -14.58 5.71 -13.87
N ALA A 190 -14.80 6.92 -14.40
CA ALA A 190 -13.70 7.75 -14.92
C ALA A 190 -12.72 8.16 -13.80
N ASN A 191 -13.20 8.28 -12.57
CA ASN A 191 -12.39 8.56 -11.39
C ASN A 191 -11.77 7.31 -10.75
N HIS A 192 -11.96 6.12 -11.34
CA HIS A 192 -11.41 4.84 -10.88
C HIS A 192 -11.88 4.47 -9.46
N TYR A 193 -13.14 4.77 -9.12
CA TYR A 193 -13.71 4.42 -7.82
C TYR A 193 -14.24 2.99 -7.77
N ASP A 194 -14.64 2.43 -8.91
CA ASP A 194 -15.24 1.10 -9.05
C ASP A 194 -14.24 0.02 -9.54
N HIS A 195 -13.04 0.42 -9.99
CA HIS A 195 -12.00 -0.49 -10.44
C HIS A 195 -10.58 0.01 -10.17
N VAL A 196 -9.65 -0.93 -9.99
CA VAL A 196 -8.20 -0.66 -9.98
C VAL A 196 -7.69 -0.79 -11.42
N HIS A 197 -7.23 0.31 -12.01
CA HIS A 197 -6.58 0.29 -13.32
C HIS A 197 -5.09 -0.01 -13.16
N ILE A 198 -4.57 -0.97 -13.93
CA ILE A 198 -3.15 -1.35 -13.90
C ILE A 198 -2.62 -1.37 -15.33
N ALA A 199 -1.63 -0.52 -15.60
CA ALA A 199 -0.94 -0.49 -16.89
C ALA A 199 0.49 -1.06 -16.76
N THR A 200 0.92 -1.81 -17.77
CA THR A 200 2.23 -2.45 -17.84
C THR A 200 3.03 -1.97 -19.06
N ASP A 201 4.31 -2.32 -19.10
CA ASP A 201 5.17 -2.19 -20.28
C ASP A 201 4.94 -3.29 -21.33
N GLY A 202 3.97 -4.18 -21.09
CA GLY A 202 3.46 -5.19 -22.03
C GLY A 202 4.38 -6.40 -22.17
N GLY A 203 5.54 -6.23 -22.80
CA GLY A 203 6.47 -7.33 -23.07
C GLY A 203 6.18 -8.13 -24.35
N GLY A 204 5.29 -7.64 -25.22
CA GLY A 204 4.91 -8.29 -26.49
C GLY A 204 3.64 -9.13 -26.38
N TYR A 205 3.11 -9.53 -27.53
CA TYR A 205 1.94 -10.42 -27.58
C TYR A 205 2.32 -11.88 -27.33
N PRO A 206 1.49 -12.65 -26.62
CA PRO A 206 1.77 -14.05 -26.31
C PRO A 206 1.84 -14.90 -27.58
N THR A 207 2.77 -15.84 -27.59
CA THR A 207 2.91 -16.89 -28.61
C THR A 207 2.08 -18.14 -28.26
N GLY A 208 1.61 -18.24 -27.02
CA GLY A 208 0.89 -19.39 -26.48
C GLY A 208 1.80 -20.43 -25.82
N LYS A 209 3.12 -20.20 -25.80
CA LYS A 209 4.10 -21.06 -25.12
C LYS A 209 4.50 -20.54 -23.74
N GLU A 210 4.01 -19.36 -23.36
CA GLU A 210 4.38 -18.73 -22.10
C GLU A 210 3.84 -19.53 -20.91
N THR A 211 4.68 -19.67 -19.89
CA THR A 211 4.26 -20.24 -18.60
C THR A 211 4.42 -19.17 -17.52
N TYR A 212 3.38 -19.00 -16.71
CA TYR A 212 3.29 -17.94 -15.71
C TYR A 212 3.32 -18.53 -14.31
N TYR A 213 4.19 -17.98 -13.47
CA TYR A 213 4.26 -18.26 -12.05
C TYR A 213 4.22 -16.95 -11.27
N LEU A 214 3.87 -16.98 -9.99
CA LEU A 214 3.80 -15.75 -9.19
C LEU A 214 5.14 -14.97 -9.17
N GLY A 215 6.25 -15.70 -9.09
CA GLY A 215 7.60 -15.13 -9.01
C GLY A 215 8.35 -15.00 -10.36
N SER A 216 7.91 -15.69 -11.41
CA SER A 216 8.63 -15.82 -12.67
C SER A 216 7.70 -16.06 -13.87
N MET A 217 8.17 -15.78 -15.07
CA MET A 217 7.50 -16.15 -16.32
C MET A 217 8.55 -16.69 -17.28
N SER A 218 8.21 -17.76 -17.99
CA SER A 218 8.98 -18.25 -19.13
C SER A 218 8.30 -17.83 -20.42
N SER A 219 9.07 -17.28 -21.37
CA SER A 219 8.57 -16.88 -22.68
C SER A 219 8.27 -18.06 -23.62
N GLY A 220 8.70 -19.28 -23.27
CA GLY A 220 8.51 -20.48 -24.08
C GLY A 220 9.17 -20.38 -25.46
N SER A 221 10.41 -20.86 -25.60
CA SER A 221 11.10 -20.94 -26.91
C SER A 221 10.43 -21.90 -27.89
#